data_AF-A0A2D5Z0D5-F1
#
_entry.id   AF-A0A2D5Z0D5-F1
#
_cell.length_a   1.000
_cell.length_b   1.000
_cell.length_c   1.000
_cell.angle_alpha   90.00
_cell.angle_beta   90.00
_cell.angle_gamma   90.00
#
_symmetry.space_group_name_H-M   'P 1'
#
loop_
_entity.id
_entity.type
_entity.pdbx_description
1 polymer ?
#
loop_
_entity_poly.entity_id
_entity_poly.type
_entity_poly.pdbx_seq_one_letter_code
_entity_poly.pdbx_strand_id
1 'polypeptide(L)'
;MQQINVYPPTCMDIWLNEPRRGERSQAPANLLRFWFPESVLAFDAADNLLWEATYEDLRAPWKYENLAIADMKSGRKIRKALVRTENVHDLALIQCGVRWEGMQAHLSLDFNNVGPVRWHRLSTSTCLQRSATPEYIDEDNDRTFVVSDGGFVASRELVFPSDRPMIYGHLGKDLPMQDGSKRTLTEEAMFVVSKNGRYVLGYGWKGARRLFLNRSLCVRCLHSDVQLEGIDPGMLIRCRGTLFLEEGSLEQALERFRAWKESDEG
;
A
#
# COMPACT_ATOMS: atom_id res chain seq x y z
N MET A 1 -5.80 -10.58 20.36
CA MET A 1 -6.07 -9.23 19.82
C MET A 1 -4.90 -8.86 18.93
N GLN A 2 -5.11 -8.66 17.63
CA GLN A 2 -4.04 -8.18 16.74
C GLN A 2 -3.98 -6.63 16.78
N GLN A 3 -2.79 -6.07 16.58
CA GLN A 3 -2.54 -4.63 16.53
C GLN A 3 -1.50 -4.34 15.45
N ILE A 4 -1.57 -3.17 14.83
CA ILE A 4 -0.55 -2.68 13.90
C ILE A 4 0.40 -1.75 14.65
N ASN A 5 1.70 -2.08 14.66
CA ASN A 5 2.76 -1.21 15.17
C ASN A 5 3.74 -0.87 14.05
N VAL A 6 4.11 0.40 13.90
CA VAL A 6 4.96 0.89 12.81
C VAL A 6 6.29 1.41 13.38
N TYR A 7 7.41 0.91 12.85
CA TYR A 7 8.76 1.27 13.28
C TYR A 7 9.63 1.73 12.09
N PRO A 8 10.49 2.75 12.28
CA PRO A 8 11.37 3.23 11.22
C PRO A 8 12.71 2.46 11.17
N PRO A 9 13.02 1.76 10.05
CA PRO A 9 14.34 1.88 9.40
C PRO A 9 14.23 2.40 7.95
N THR A 10 15.22 2.14 7.06
CA THR A 10 15.26 2.64 5.66
C THR A 10 14.01 2.30 4.82
N CYS A 11 13.29 1.23 5.18
CA CYS A 11 11.92 0.93 4.77
C CYS A 11 11.01 0.89 6.01
N MET A 12 9.69 0.96 5.84
CA MET A 12 8.79 0.98 6.99
C MET A 12 8.44 -0.44 7.44
N ASP A 13 8.85 -0.80 8.66
CA ASP A 13 8.53 -2.09 9.27
C ASP A 13 7.20 -1.98 10.01
N ILE A 14 6.24 -2.83 9.64
CA ILE A 14 4.91 -2.90 10.24
C ILE A 14 4.73 -4.26 10.89
N TRP A 15 4.52 -4.28 12.20
CA TRP A 15 4.34 -5.49 12.97
C TRP A 15 2.87 -5.76 13.26
N LEU A 16 2.42 -6.97 12.97
CA LEU A 16 1.09 -7.44 13.33
C LEU A 16 1.18 -8.25 14.62
N ASN A 17 0.56 -7.76 15.69
CA ASN A 17 0.61 -8.40 17.00
C ASN A 17 2.06 -8.59 17.46
N GLU A 18 2.80 -7.48 17.56
CA GLU A 18 4.19 -7.45 17.98
C GLU A 18 4.41 -8.44 19.14
N PRO A 19 5.32 -9.43 18.99
CA PRO A 19 5.71 -10.23 20.13
C PRO A 19 6.32 -9.24 21.10
N ARG A 20 5.57 -8.87 22.17
CA ARG A 20 6.11 -8.08 23.30
C ARG A 20 7.51 -8.62 23.51
N ARG A 21 8.55 -7.78 23.37
CA ARG A 21 9.97 -8.16 23.45
C ARG A 21 10.23 -9.12 24.61
N GLY A 22 9.91 -10.39 24.41
CA GLY A 22 10.24 -11.48 25.29
C GLY A 22 11.67 -11.77 24.91
N GLU A 23 12.55 -11.80 25.90
CA GLU A 23 14.01 -11.82 25.76
C GLU A 23 14.59 -12.99 24.92
N ARG A 24 13.76 -13.77 24.20
CA ARG A 24 14.13 -15.00 23.49
C ARG A 24 13.40 -15.27 22.15
N SER A 25 12.68 -14.32 21.54
CA SER A 25 12.11 -14.54 20.19
C SER A 25 13.16 -14.31 19.09
N GLN A 26 13.60 -15.37 18.40
CA GLN A 26 14.67 -15.30 17.38
C GLN A 26 14.20 -15.10 15.93
N ALA A 27 12.93 -14.78 15.70
CA ALA A 27 12.45 -14.29 14.40
C ALA A 27 11.36 -13.21 14.60
N PRO A 28 11.24 -12.23 13.69
CA PRO A 28 10.17 -11.26 13.73
C PRO A 28 8.86 -11.94 13.30
N ALA A 29 8.11 -12.52 14.25
CA ALA A 29 6.80 -13.06 13.93
C ALA A 29 5.89 -11.93 13.42
N ASN A 30 5.32 -12.11 12.23
CA ASN A 30 4.35 -11.22 11.60
C ASN A 30 4.85 -9.81 11.23
N LEU A 31 6.04 -9.73 10.66
CA LEU A 31 6.59 -8.50 10.09
C LEU A 31 6.17 -8.32 8.62
N LEU A 32 5.44 -7.24 8.35
CA LEU A 32 5.21 -6.69 7.02
C LEU A 32 6.27 -5.61 6.74
N ARG A 33 6.90 -5.64 5.57
CA ARG A 33 7.78 -4.56 5.11
C ARG A 33 7.05 -3.73 4.07
N PHE A 34 7.04 -2.42 4.27
CA PHE A 34 6.38 -1.49 3.38
C PHE A 34 7.40 -0.57 2.69
N TRP A 35 7.50 -0.71 1.37
CA TRP A 35 8.35 0.12 0.51
C TRP A 35 7.51 1.26 -0.03
N PHE A 36 7.78 2.46 0.47
CA PHE A 36 6.82 3.56 0.42
C PHE A 36 7.41 4.95 0.11
N PRO A 37 7.36 5.39 -1.16
CA PRO A 37 7.05 4.59 -2.35
C PRO A 37 8.17 3.58 -2.65
N GLU A 38 7.84 2.55 -3.42
CA GLU A 38 8.83 1.63 -3.97
C GLU A 38 9.54 2.26 -5.18
N SER A 39 8.75 2.90 -6.05
CA SER A 39 9.27 3.66 -7.19
C SER A 39 8.32 4.79 -7.58
N VAL A 40 8.89 5.82 -8.20
CA VAL A 40 8.20 6.97 -8.78
C VAL A 40 8.87 7.33 -10.10
N LEU A 41 8.07 7.52 -11.15
CA LEU A 41 8.51 7.86 -12.49
C LEU A 41 7.68 9.04 -12.99
N ALA A 42 8.32 10.12 -13.42
CA ALA A 42 7.63 11.28 -14.00
C ALA A 42 8.02 11.47 -15.46
N PHE A 43 7.03 11.80 -16.30
CA PHE A 43 7.19 11.89 -17.74
C PHE A 43 6.68 13.24 -18.28
N ASP A 44 7.29 13.70 -19.37
CA ASP A 44 6.82 14.85 -20.14
C ASP A 44 5.68 14.47 -21.12
N ALA A 45 5.21 15.44 -21.90
CA ALA A 45 4.12 15.23 -22.86
C ALA A 45 4.51 14.35 -24.07
N ALA A 46 5.79 14.11 -24.29
CA ALA A 46 6.31 13.21 -25.31
C ALA A 46 6.67 11.83 -24.72
N ASP A 47 6.21 11.53 -23.49
CA ASP A 47 6.52 10.32 -22.72
C ASP A 47 8.02 10.09 -22.46
N ASN A 48 8.85 11.15 -22.53
CA ASN A 48 10.23 11.05 -22.06
C ASN A 48 10.27 11.07 -20.54
N LEU A 49 11.13 10.23 -19.96
CA LEU A 49 11.37 10.22 -18.53
C LEU A 49 12.07 11.53 -18.11
N LEU A 50 11.43 12.31 -17.24
CA LEU A 50 11.98 13.53 -16.67
C LEU A 50 12.87 13.22 -15.47
N TRP A 51 12.40 12.36 -14.58
CA TRP A 51 13.12 11.88 -13.41
C TRP A 51 12.49 10.60 -12.89
N GLU A 52 13.29 9.85 -12.13
CA GLU A 52 12.86 8.69 -11.39
C GLU A 52 13.41 8.72 -9.97
N ALA A 53 12.71 8.06 -9.06
CA ALA A 53 13.19 7.82 -7.71
C ALA A 53 12.72 6.44 -7.25
N THR A 54 13.64 5.64 -6.73
CA THR A 54 13.35 4.31 -6.18
C THR A 54 13.57 4.30 -4.68
N TYR A 55 13.11 3.24 -3.99
CA TYR A 55 13.38 3.07 -2.57
C TYR A 55 14.88 3.12 -2.20
N GLU A 56 15.79 2.91 -3.15
CA GLU A 56 17.25 2.98 -2.95
C GLU A 56 17.77 4.43 -2.94
N ASP A 57 17.07 5.32 -3.62
CA ASP A 57 17.37 6.75 -3.73
C ASP A 57 16.74 7.54 -2.57
N LEU A 58 15.58 7.09 -2.09
CA LEU A 58 14.80 7.75 -1.04
C LEU A 58 15.36 7.43 0.36
N ARG A 59 16.42 8.15 0.77
CA ARG A 59 17.20 7.89 1.99
C ARG A 59 16.89 8.81 3.17
N ALA A 60 16.02 9.81 2.99
CA ALA A 60 15.65 10.71 4.07
C ALA A 60 15.13 9.92 5.28
N PRO A 61 15.50 10.31 6.51
CA PRO A 61 15.08 9.60 7.71
C PRO A 61 13.59 9.86 8.00
N TRP A 62 12.91 8.83 8.50
CA TRP A 62 11.58 8.97 9.09
C TRP A 62 11.65 9.77 10.41
N LYS A 63 10.71 10.70 10.58
CA LYS A 63 10.57 11.55 11.76
C LYS A 63 9.21 11.36 12.40
N TYR A 64 9.16 11.40 13.73
CA TYR A 64 7.90 11.46 14.44
C TYR A 64 7.35 12.88 14.43
N GLU A 65 6.11 13.04 14.00
CA GLU A 65 5.38 14.29 14.06
C GLU A 65 4.13 14.15 14.95
N ASN A 66 3.88 15.19 15.75
CA ASN A 66 2.65 15.29 16.54
C ASN A 66 1.63 16.07 15.73
N LEU A 67 0.62 15.39 15.18
CA LEU A 67 -0.48 16.05 14.50
C LEU A 67 -1.50 16.51 15.56
N ALA A 68 -1.43 17.79 15.93
CA ALA A 68 -2.44 18.40 16.80
C ALA A 68 -3.68 18.72 15.96
N ILE A 69 -4.79 18.04 16.22
CA ILE A 69 -6.10 18.44 15.67
C ILE A 69 -6.72 19.42 16.67
N ALA A 70 -7.00 20.65 16.25
CA ALA A 70 -7.52 21.72 17.11
C ALA A 70 -8.95 21.42 17.61
N ASP A 71 -9.10 21.19 18.92
CA ASP A 71 -10.22 21.61 19.77
C ASP A 71 -9.86 21.29 21.22
N MET A 72 -9.65 22.32 22.04
CA MET A 72 -9.25 22.20 23.45
C MET A 72 -10.40 21.69 24.35
N LYS A 73 -11.65 21.62 23.85
CA LYS A 73 -12.81 21.25 24.68
C LYS A 73 -12.97 19.75 24.91
N SER A 74 -12.37 18.89 24.08
CA SER A 74 -12.70 17.45 24.06
C SER A 74 -11.63 16.51 24.67
N GLY A 75 -10.54 17.01 25.27
CA GLY A 75 -9.48 16.16 25.84
C GLY A 75 -8.81 15.25 24.80
N ARG A 76 -8.20 15.81 23.74
CA ARG A 76 -7.73 15.05 22.58
C ARG A 76 -6.46 14.22 22.79
N LYS A 77 -6.45 13.04 22.14
CA LYS A 77 -5.29 12.16 21.94
C LYS A 77 -4.33 12.78 20.91
N ILE A 78 -3.05 12.93 21.28
CA ILE A 78 -1.98 13.25 20.31
C ILE A 78 -1.88 12.06 19.35
N ARG A 79 -2.19 12.27 18.07
CA ARG A 79 -1.96 11.28 17.02
C ARG A 79 -0.51 11.45 16.55
N LYS A 80 0.32 10.44 16.83
CA LYS A 80 1.69 10.38 16.31
C LYS A 80 1.64 9.90 14.87
N ALA A 81 2.35 10.59 14.00
CA ALA A 81 2.59 10.15 12.63
C ALA A 81 4.10 9.96 12.41
N LEU A 82 4.44 9.07 11.49
CA LEU A 82 5.77 9.00 10.91
C LEU A 82 5.73 9.72 9.57
N VAL A 83 6.62 10.68 9.37
CA VAL A 83 6.72 11.46 8.15
C VAL A 83 8.15 11.39 7.62
N ARG A 84 8.28 11.28 6.31
CA ARG A 84 9.54 11.35 5.59
C ARG A 84 9.35 12.30 4.41
N THR A 85 10.30 13.20 4.22
CA THR A 85 10.28 14.15 3.11
C THR A 85 11.60 14.06 2.35
N GLU A 86 11.52 13.84 1.04
CA GLU A 86 12.65 13.70 0.14
C GLU A 86 12.57 14.76 -0.96
N ASN A 87 13.72 15.32 -1.34
CA ASN A 87 13.84 16.11 -2.56
C ASN A 87 14.47 15.26 -3.66
N VAL A 88 13.84 15.23 -4.83
CA VAL A 88 14.44 14.71 -6.06
C VAL A 88 15.03 15.90 -6.80
N HIS A 89 16.30 16.20 -6.49
CA HIS A 89 17.00 17.38 -7.00
C HIS A 89 16.18 18.67 -6.78
N ASP A 90 16.04 19.48 -7.83
CA ASP A 90 15.19 20.67 -7.92
C ASP A 90 13.89 20.40 -8.69
N LEU A 91 13.53 19.12 -8.89
CA LEU A 91 12.40 18.72 -9.72
C LEU A 91 11.18 18.38 -8.87
N ALA A 92 11.33 17.59 -7.81
CA ALA A 92 10.20 17.12 -7.00
C ALA A 92 10.48 17.17 -5.50
N LEU A 93 9.43 17.40 -4.73
CA LEU A 93 9.40 17.15 -3.29
C LEU A 93 8.37 16.04 -3.02
N ILE A 94 8.83 14.93 -2.44
CA ILE A 94 8.01 13.76 -2.11
C ILE A 94 7.87 13.68 -0.60
N GLN A 95 6.64 13.66 -0.11
CA GLN A 95 6.36 13.48 1.32
C GLN A 95 5.55 12.21 1.54
N CYS A 96 6.08 11.31 2.36
CA CYS A 96 5.45 10.08 2.80
C CYS A 96 4.99 10.26 4.24
N GLY A 97 3.77 9.86 4.55
CA GLY A 97 3.22 9.96 5.91
C GLY A 97 2.45 8.70 6.29
N VAL A 98 2.63 8.26 7.53
CA VAL A 98 1.92 7.11 8.10
C VAL A 98 1.40 7.46 9.48
N ARG A 99 0.09 7.37 9.63
CA ARG A 99 -0.63 7.53 10.89
C ARG A 99 -1.31 6.21 11.21
N TRP A 100 -1.20 5.72 12.44
CA TRP A 100 -1.83 4.45 12.81
C TRP A 100 -2.67 4.58 14.08
N GLU A 101 -3.80 3.87 14.08
CA GLU A 101 -4.79 3.84 15.15
C GLU A 101 -5.34 2.43 15.29
N GLY A 102 -4.97 1.76 16.38
CA GLY A 102 -5.39 0.39 16.66
C GLY A 102 -4.96 -0.59 15.56
N MET A 103 -5.94 -1.03 14.77
CA MET A 103 -5.78 -2.03 13.70
C MET A 103 -5.72 -1.41 12.31
N GLN A 104 -5.46 -0.10 12.19
CA GLN A 104 -5.40 0.60 10.90
C GLN A 104 -4.20 1.55 10.82
N ALA A 105 -3.53 1.52 9.68
CA ALA A 105 -2.60 2.55 9.23
C ALA A 105 -3.22 3.30 8.04
N HIS A 106 -3.15 4.62 8.11
CA HIS A 106 -3.49 5.58 7.08
C HIS A 106 -2.18 6.06 6.44
N LEU A 107 -2.11 5.95 5.12
CA LEU A 107 -0.92 6.19 4.33
C LEU A 107 -1.14 7.42 3.45
N SER A 108 -0.18 8.33 3.40
CA SER A 108 -0.23 9.53 2.57
C SER A 108 1.03 9.66 1.74
N LEU A 109 0.88 9.82 0.43
CA LEU A 109 1.98 10.07 -0.50
C LEU A 109 1.69 11.34 -1.27
N ASP A 110 2.43 12.39 -0.92
CA ASP A 110 2.25 13.73 -1.43
C ASP A 110 3.40 14.06 -2.39
N PHE A 111 3.06 14.58 -3.57
CA PHE A 111 4.00 14.96 -4.62
C PHE A 111 3.84 16.44 -4.91
N ASN A 112 4.92 17.21 -4.76
CA ASN A 112 4.95 18.60 -5.17
C ASN A 112 5.94 18.78 -6.32
N ASN A 113 5.46 19.30 -7.45
CA ASN A 113 6.31 19.65 -8.58
C ASN A 113 7.00 20.99 -8.30
N VAL A 114 8.25 20.94 -7.87
CA VAL A 114 9.06 22.14 -7.60
C VAL A 114 9.91 22.55 -8.81
N GLY A 115 9.94 21.71 -9.85
CA GLY A 115 10.66 21.95 -11.08
C GLY A 115 9.92 22.88 -12.05
N PRO A 116 10.59 23.27 -13.15
CA PRO A 116 10.05 24.24 -14.11
C PRO A 116 9.12 23.61 -15.15
N VAL A 117 9.06 22.28 -15.25
CA VAL A 117 8.34 21.56 -16.30
C VAL A 117 7.13 20.83 -15.72
N ARG A 118 5.99 20.91 -16.42
CA ARG A 118 4.78 20.13 -16.12
C ARG A 118 5.07 18.64 -16.27
N TRP A 119 4.70 17.84 -15.28
CA TRP A 119 4.69 16.38 -15.44
C TRP A 119 3.39 15.98 -16.10
N HIS A 120 3.48 15.49 -17.33
CA HIS A 120 2.32 15.03 -18.07
C HIS A 120 1.72 13.79 -17.42
N ARG A 121 2.60 12.88 -16.98
CA ARG A 121 2.24 11.63 -16.31
C ARG A 121 3.21 11.35 -15.17
N LEU A 122 2.69 10.93 -14.02
CA LEU A 122 3.46 10.42 -12.89
C LEU A 122 2.92 9.04 -12.51
N SER A 123 3.82 8.06 -12.43
CA SER A 123 3.50 6.69 -12.04
C SER A 123 4.25 6.37 -10.76
N THR A 124 3.55 5.85 -9.75
CA THR A 124 4.18 5.40 -8.51
C THR A 124 3.70 4.01 -8.11
N SER A 125 4.63 3.18 -7.63
CA SER A 125 4.34 1.86 -7.05
C SER A 125 4.56 1.91 -5.54
N THR A 126 3.71 1.19 -4.82
CA THR A 126 3.83 0.96 -3.38
C THR A 126 3.76 -0.53 -3.10
N CYS A 127 4.71 -1.06 -2.33
CA CYS A 127 4.88 -2.49 -2.13
C CYS A 127 4.73 -2.88 -0.66
N LEU A 128 3.81 -3.80 -0.39
CA LEU A 128 3.65 -4.45 0.89
C LEU A 128 4.17 -5.88 0.82
N GLN A 129 5.38 -6.10 1.34
CA GLN A 129 6.02 -7.40 1.42
C GLN A 129 5.63 -8.12 2.71
N ARG A 130 5.25 -9.39 2.56
CA ARG A 130 4.68 -10.24 3.62
C ARG A 130 5.44 -11.57 3.78
N SER A 131 6.62 -11.72 3.15
CA SER A 131 7.47 -12.92 3.26
C SER A 131 7.86 -13.27 4.70
N ALA A 132 7.97 -12.29 5.60
CA ALA A 132 8.29 -12.48 7.01
C ALA A 132 7.04 -12.54 7.92
N THR A 133 5.86 -12.79 7.34
CA THR A 133 4.59 -12.84 8.07
C THR A 133 3.91 -14.21 7.91
N PRO A 134 4.18 -15.19 8.79
CA PRO A 134 3.61 -16.53 8.69
C PRO A 134 2.08 -16.56 8.63
N GLU A 135 1.41 -15.65 9.33
CA GLU A 135 -0.06 -15.55 9.30
C GLU A 135 -0.59 -15.13 7.92
N TYR A 136 0.19 -14.39 7.13
CA TYR A 136 -0.26 -13.73 5.90
C TYR A 136 0.66 -13.96 4.71
N ILE A 137 1.59 -14.92 4.70
CA ILE A 137 2.43 -15.22 3.52
C ILE A 137 1.64 -15.96 2.41
N ASP A 138 0.55 -16.65 2.77
CA ASP A 138 -0.40 -17.33 1.86
C ASP A 138 0.24 -18.33 0.88
N GLU A 139 1.06 -19.29 1.34
CA GLU A 139 1.87 -20.20 0.49
C GLU A 139 1.12 -20.83 -0.70
N ASP A 140 -0.14 -21.23 -0.49
CA ASP A 140 -0.97 -21.93 -1.48
C ASP A 140 -1.74 -21.00 -2.44
N ASN A 141 -1.64 -19.67 -2.26
CA ASN A 141 -2.35 -18.63 -3.02
C ASN A 141 -3.88 -18.68 -2.87
N ASP A 142 -4.40 -19.35 -1.85
CA ASP A 142 -5.83 -19.53 -1.62
C ASP A 142 -6.42 -18.51 -0.64
N ARG A 143 -5.58 -17.72 0.03
CA ARG A 143 -5.99 -16.71 1.01
C ARG A 143 -5.77 -15.27 0.58
N THR A 144 -5.10 -15.01 -0.55
CA THR A 144 -4.96 -13.67 -1.14
C THR A 144 -6.03 -13.45 -2.18
N PHE A 145 -6.76 -12.35 -2.07
CA PHE A 145 -7.92 -12.03 -2.89
C PHE A 145 -7.82 -10.65 -3.52
N VAL A 146 -8.31 -10.56 -4.75
CA VAL A 146 -8.75 -9.30 -5.39
C VAL A 146 -10.28 -9.32 -5.50
N VAL A 147 -10.88 -8.17 -5.79
CA VAL A 147 -12.34 -8.05 -5.94
C VAL A 147 -12.70 -7.82 -7.40
N SER A 148 -13.63 -8.63 -7.89
CA SER A 148 -14.19 -8.53 -9.22
C SER A 148 -15.68 -8.20 -9.21
N ASP A 149 -16.22 -7.96 -10.40
CA ASP A 149 -17.67 -7.90 -10.66
C ASP A 149 -18.43 -9.17 -10.21
N GLY A 150 -17.72 -10.29 -10.09
CA GLY A 150 -18.21 -11.57 -9.59
C GLY A 150 -18.05 -11.83 -8.10
N GLY A 151 -17.51 -10.88 -7.33
CA GLY A 151 -17.06 -11.09 -5.95
C GLY A 151 -15.56 -11.33 -5.85
N PHE A 152 -15.13 -11.96 -4.75
CA PHE A 152 -13.71 -12.21 -4.49
C PHE A 152 -13.13 -13.27 -5.44
N VAL A 153 -11.94 -12.99 -5.96
CA VAL A 153 -11.15 -13.91 -6.78
C VAL A 153 -9.87 -14.23 -6.02
N ALA A 154 -9.65 -15.50 -5.69
CA ALA A 154 -8.43 -15.92 -5.02
C ALA A 154 -7.25 -15.90 -6.01
N SER A 155 -6.05 -15.61 -5.50
CA SER A 155 -4.81 -15.56 -6.29
C SER A 155 -4.56 -16.88 -7.04
N ARG A 156 -4.92 -18.03 -6.45
CA ARG A 156 -4.82 -19.35 -7.09
C ARG A 156 -5.69 -19.52 -8.32
N GLU A 157 -6.73 -18.70 -8.50
CA GLU A 157 -7.64 -18.75 -9.65
C GLU A 157 -7.10 -17.94 -10.84
N LEU A 158 -5.99 -17.21 -10.64
CA LEU A 158 -5.38 -16.33 -11.63
C LEU A 158 -4.26 -17.06 -12.39
N VAL A 159 -4.12 -16.74 -13.66
CA VAL A 159 -3.05 -17.22 -14.54
C VAL A 159 -1.83 -16.36 -14.31
N PHE A 160 -0.84 -16.95 -13.65
CA PHE A 160 0.50 -16.41 -13.60
C PHE A 160 1.27 -16.85 -14.84
N PRO A 161 1.88 -15.92 -15.61
CA PRO A 161 2.75 -16.27 -16.72
C PRO A 161 3.84 -17.26 -16.29
N SER A 162 4.22 -18.18 -17.19
CA SER A 162 5.22 -19.22 -16.87
C SER A 162 6.62 -18.66 -16.66
N ASP A 163 6.90 -17.49 -17.25
CA ASP A 163 8.21 -16.82 -17.27
C ASP A 163 8.40 -15.83 -16.10
N ARG A 164 7.34 -15.51 -15.34
CA ARG A 164 7.42 -14.59 -14.19
C ARG A 164 6.43 -14.95 -13.08
N PRO A 165 6.81 -14.79 -11.80
CA PRO A 165 5.93 -15.11 -10.67
C PRO A 165 4.92 -14.00 -10.38
N MET A 166 4.46 -13.25 -11.39
CA MET A 166 3.77 -11.97 -11.18
C MET A 166 2.53 -11.85 -12.07
N ILE A 167 1.44 -11.29 -11.55
CA ILE A 167 0.29 -10.84 -12.36
C ILE A 167 0.06 -9.36 -12.22
N TYR A 168 -0.50 -8.75 -13.27
CA TYR A 168 -0.95 -7.37 -13.27
C TYR A 168 -2.46 -7.33 -13.51
N GLY A 169 -3.22 -6.87 -12.53
CA GLY A 169 -4.65 -6.60 -12.66
C GLY A 169 -4.87 -5.11 -12.90
N HIS A 170 -5.56 -4.75 -13.98
CA HIS A 170 -5.89 -3.36 -14.28
C HIS A 170 -7.35 -3.09 -13.89
N LEU A 171 -7.59 -2.00 -13.16
CA LEU A 171 -8.94 -1.63 -12.75
C LEU A 171 -9.84 -1.44 -13.97
N GLY A 172 -11.02 -2.07 -13.97
CA GLY A 172 -11.96 -2.04 -15.09
C GLY A 172 -11.54 -2.91 -16.29
N LYS A 173 -10.59 -3.84 -16.13
CA LYS A 173 -10.18 -4.81 -17.15
C LYS A 173 -10.38 -6.25 -16.66
N ASP A 174 -10.47 -7.17 -17.62
CA ASP A 174 -10.58 -8.60 -17.37
C ASP A 174 -9.34 -9.11 -16.62
N LEU A 175 -9.58 -9.90 -15.59
CA LEU A 175 -8.57 -10.67 -14.87
C LEU A 175 -8.18 -11.91 -15.70
N PRO A 176 -6.91 -12.31 -15.68
CA PRO A 176 -6.48 -13.51 -16.39
C PRO A 176 -6.88 -14.76 -15.59
N MET A 177 -8.10 -15.27 -15.77
CA MET A 177 -8.64 -16.40 -15.00
C MET A 177 -8.18 -17.76 -15.54
N GLN A 178 -7.91 -18.72 -14.65
CA GLN A 178 -7.50 -20.10 -15.03
C GLN A 178 -8.61 -20.90 -15.69
N ASP A 179 -9.86 -20.69 -15.26
CA ASP A 179 -11.05 -21.37 -15.80
C ASP A 179 -11.57 -20.72 -17.11
N GLY A 180 -10.91 -19.66 -17.58
CA GLY A 180 -11.31 -18.87 -18.75
C GLY A 180 -12.54 -17.99 -18.52
N SER A 181 -13.05 -17.88 -17.29
CA SER A 181 -14.13 -16.97 -16.96
C SER A 181 -13.71 -15.50 -17.16
N LYS A 182 -14.68 -14.65 -17.50
CA LYS A 182 -14.47 -13.21 -17.59
C LYS A 182 -14.89 -12.55 -16.30
N ARG A 183 -13.92 -12.04 -15.55
CA ARG A 183 -14.09 -11.32 -14.30
C ARG A 183 -13.39 -9.98 -14.42
N THR A 184 -14.08 -8.89 -14.20
CA THR A 184 -13.48 -7.54 -14.27
C THR A 184 -12.96 -7.14 -12.91
N LEU A 185 -11.74 -6.63 -12.77
CA LEU A 185 -11.25 -6.07 -11.51
C LEU A 185 -12.02 -4.78 -11.16
N THR A 186 -12.64 -4.72 -9.98
CA THR A 186 -13.54 -3.61 -9.59
C THR A 186 -13.05 -2.77 -8.43
N GLU A 187 -12.13 -3.28 -7.60
CA GLU A 187 -11.64 -2.56 -6.43
C GLU A 187 -10.14 -2.30 -6.48
N GLU A 188 -9.75 -1.22 -5.80
CA GLU A 188 -8.39 -0.69 -5.71
C GLU A 188 -7.65 -1.26 -4.47
N ALA A 189 -8.03 -2.47 -4.05
CA ALA A 189 -7.56 -3.12 -2.84
C ALA A 189 -7.34 -4.62 -3.02
N MET A 190 -6.46 -5.15 -2.20
CA MET A 190 -6.18 -6.56 -2.03
C MET A 190 -6.42 -6.97 -0.58
N PHE A 191 -6.85 -8.22 -0.39
CA PHE A 191 -7.18 -8.77 0.91
C PHE A 191 -6.42 -10.06 1.13
N VAL A 192 -5.96 -10.30 2.36
CA VAL A 192 -5.32 -11.57 2.74
C VAL A 192 -5.96 -12.11 4.00
N VAL A 193 -6.56 -13.30 3.92
CA VAL A 193 -7.12 -13.99 5.08
C VAL A 193 -5.98 -14.62 5.90
N SER A 194 -6.01 -14.43 7.21
CA SER A 194 -5.03 -15.00 8.15
C SER A 194 -5.05 -16.52 8.10
N LYS A 195 -3.97 -17.17 8.54
CA LYS A 195 -3.84 -18.64 8.49
C LYS A 195 -4.92 -19.34 9.32
N ASN A 196 -5.36 -18.71 10.40
CA ASN A 196 -6.45 -19.20 11.25
C ASN A 196 -7.86 -18.77 10.81
N GLY A 197 -8.00 -18.05 9.69
CA GLY A 197 -9.29 -17.61 9.15
C GLY A 197 -10.03 -16.53 9.95
N ARG A 198 -9.44 -16.01 11.04
CA ARG A 198 -10.10 -15.06 11.95
C ARG A 198 -9.97 -13.60 11.52
N TYR A 199 -8.90 -13.25 10.83
CA TYR A 199 -8.58 -11.87 10.47
C TYR A 199 -8.36 -11.72 8.96
N VAL A 200 -8.67 -10.55 8.43
CA VAL A 200 -8.38 -10.15 7.05
C VAL A 200 -7.45 -8.94 7.08
N LEU A 201 -6.29 -9.06 6.42
CA LEU A 201 -5.41 -7.94 6.12
C LEU A 201 -5.91 -7.25 4.85
N GLY A 202 -6.39 -6.02 4.95
CA GLY A 202 -6.77 -5.19 3.81
C GLY A 202 -5.67 -4.19 3.47
N TYR A 203 -5.34 -4.07 2.18
CA TYR A 203 -4.35 -3.11 1.66
C TYR A 203 -4.86 -2.48 0.37
N GLY A 204 -4.91 -1.15 0.29
CA GLY A 204 -5.40 -0.47 -0.92
C GLY A 204 -5.08 1.02 -0.96
N TRP A 205 -5.24 1.60 -2.15
CA TRP A 205 -4.90 2.98 -2.47
C TRP A 205 -5.98 3.64 -3.31
N LYS A 206 -6.44 4.84 -2.92
CA LYS A 206 -7.42 5.59 -3.72
C LYS A 206 -6.81 5.96 -5.07
N GLY A 207 -7.52 5.65 -6.14
CA GLY A 207 -7.11 5.91 -7.51
C GLY A 207 -6.06 4.93 -8.04
N ALA A 208 -5.80 3.79 -7.37
CA ALA A 208 -4.91 2.78 -7.92
C ALA A 208 -5.46 2.25 -9.25
N ARG A 209 -4.65 2.31 -10.32
CA ARG A 209 -5.06 1.87 -11.66
C ARG A 209 -4.67 0.41 -11.93
N ARG A 210 -3.64 -0.06 -11.22
CA ARG A 210 -3.10 -1.40 -11.38
C ARG A 210 -2.74 -1.99 -10.02
N LEU A 211 -3.13 -3.24 -9.82
CA LEU A 211 -2.73 -4.07 -8.69
C LEU A 211 -1.75 -5.12 -9.19
N PHE A 212 -0.73 -5.41 -8.40
CA PHE A 212 0.25 -6.44 -8.72
C PHE A 212 0.40 -7.43 -7.56
N LEU A 213 0.37 -8.71 -7.89
CA LEU A 213 0.58 -9.82 -6.96
C LEU A 213 1.85 -10.59 -7.35
N ASN A 214 2.75 -10.79 -6.41
CA ASN A 214 3.92 -11.66 -6.59
C ASN A 214 3.74 -12.98 -5.84
N ARG A 215 3.81 -14.09 -6.56
CA ARG A 215 3.71 -15.43 -5.98
C ARG A 215 5.05 -16.02 -5.52
N SER A 216 6.19 -15.36 -5.69
CA SER A 216 7.44 -15.85 -5.14
C SER A 216 7.42 -15.78 -3.60
N LEU A 217 7.77 -16.87 -2.91
CA LEU A 217 7.82 -16.87 -1.45
C LEU A 217 8.93 -15.96 -0.89
N CYS A 218 10.02 -15.77 -1.64
CA CYS A 218 11.11 -14.88 -1.24
C CYS A 218 10.67 -13.42 -1.21
N VAL A 219 9.84 -13.01 -2.17
CA VAL A 219 9.35 -11.64 -2.36
C VAL A 219 7.83 -11.66 -2.51
N ARG A 220 7.15 -12.19 -1.50
CA ARG A 220 5.69 -12.28 -1.50
C ARG A 220 5.14 -10.90 -1.20
N CYS A 221 4.65 -10.20 -2.22
CA CYS A 221 4.24 -8.80 -2.09
C CYS A 221 2.91 -8.51 -2.77
N LEU A 222 2.24 -7.49 -2.23
CA LEU A 222 1.05 -6.85 -2.78
C LEU A 222 1.45 -5.46 -3.24
N HIS A 223 1.09 -5.07 -4.45
CA HIS A 223 1.44 -3.77 -5.01
C HIS A 223 0.21 -3.01 -5.47
N SER A 224 0.28 -1.70 -5.29
CA SER A 224 -0.71 -0.76 -5.81
C SER A 224 0.00 0.35 -6.55
N ASP A 225 -0.35 0.48 -7.83
CA ASP A 225 0.19 1.50 -8.70
C ASP A 225 -0.82 2.62 -8.90
N VAL A 226 -0.40 3.84 -8.57
CA VAL A 226 -1.17 5.05 -8.80
C VAL A 226 -0.59 5.78 -10.00
N GLN A 227 -1.46 6.17 -10.92
CA GLN A 227 -1.11 6.98 -12.08
C GLN A 227 -1.84 8.32 -11.99
N LEU A 228 -1.05 9.40 -12.07
CA LEU A 228 -1.50 10.77 -11.99
C LEU A 228 -1.10 11.48 -13.28
N GLU A 229 -1.87 12.49 -13.66
CA GLU A 229 -1.65 13.23 -14.90
C GLU A 229 -1.71 14.73 -14.65
N GLY A 230 -1.01 15.49 -15.48
CA GLY A 230 -1.16 16.94 -15.56
C GLY A 230 -0.75 17.70 -14.31
N ILE A 231 0.44 17.42 -13.78
CA ILE A 231 0.96 18.06 -12.55
C ILE A 231 1.81 19.27 -12.95
N ASP A 232 1.21 20.46 -12.87
CA ASP A 232 1.87 21.72 -13.21
C ASP A 232 2.95 22.12 -12.18
N PRO A 233 3.93 22.95 -12.57
CA PRO A 233 4.88 23.54 -11.62
C PRO A 233 4.16 24.23 -10.44
N GLY A 234 4.64 23.97 -9.23
CA GLY A 234 4.06 24.42 -7.97
C GLY A 234 2.83 23.64 -7.49
N MET A 235 2.34 22.67 -8.26
CA MET A 235 1.17 21.87 -7.90
C MET A 235 1.52 20.77 -6.88
N LEU A 236 0.71 20.67 -5.84
CA LEU A 236 0.73 19.59 -4.86
C LEU A 236 -0.40 18.59 -5.14
N ILE A 237 -0.05 17.34 -5.37
CA ILE A 237 -0.98 16.21 -5.46
C ILE A 237 -0.83 15.31 -4.24
N ARG A 238 -1.94 14.74 -3.80
CA ARG A 238 -2.02 13.90 -2.61
C ARG A 238 -2.65 12.55 -2.95
N CYS A 239 -1.91 11.48 -2.71
CA CYS A 239 -2.40 10.11 -2.79
C CYS A 239 -2.67 9.58 -1.39
N ARG A 240 -3.67 8.72 -1.25
CA ARG A 240 -4.09 8.14 0.03
C ARG A 240 -4.22 6.63 -0.06
N GLY A 241 -3.69 5.95 0.95
CA GLY A 241 -3.74 4.50 1.09
C GLY A 241 -4.16 4.09 2.48
N THR A 242 -4.53 2.83 2.62
CA THR A 242 -4.80 2.23 3.94
C THR A 242 -4.26 0.81 4.00
N LEU A 243 -3.82 0.45 5.20
CA LEU A 243 -3.52 -0.91 5.61
C LEU A 243 -4.28 -1.18 6.89
N PHE A 244 -5.09 -2.22 6.96
CA PHE A 244 -5.83 -2.54 8.17
C PHE A 244 -5.98 -4.03 8.40
N LEU A 245 -6.28 -4.37 9.64
CA LEU A 245 -6.75 -5.68 10.03
C LEU A 245 -8.23 -5.58 10.37
N GLU A 246 -9.02 -6.50 9.82
CA GLU A 246 -10.43 -6.70 10.14
C GLU A 246 -10.58 -8.06 10.83
N GLU A 247 -11.28 -8.10 11.97
CA GLU A 247 -11.68 -9.37 12.58
C GLU A 247 -13.01 -9.79 11.99
N GLY A 248 -13.05 -10.92 11.28
CA GLY A 248 -14.26 -11.37 10.60
C GLY A 248 -14.02 -11.78 9.15
N SER A 249 -15.00 -11.49 8.30
CA SER A 249 -15.05 -11.98 6.92
C SER A 249 -14.45 -11.02 5.89
N LEU A 250 -14.25 -11.51 4.66
CA LEU A 250 -13.82 -10.71 3.52
C LEU A 250 -14.83 -9.60 3.19
N GLU A 251 -16.12 -9.89 3.30
CA GLU A 251 -17.21 -8.94 3.04
C GLU A 251 -17.13 -7.75 4.01
N GLN A 252 -16.93 -8.02 5.30
CA GLN A 252 -16.77 -6.97 6.32
C GLN A 252 -15.52 -6.12 6.04
N ALA A 253 -14.41 -6.76 5.65
CA ALA A 253 -13.19 -6.05 5.27
C ALA A 253 -13.39 -5.17 4.02
N LEU A 254 -14.16 -5.64 3.03
CA LEU A 254 -14.49 -4.87 1.83
C LEU A 254 -15.42 -3.69 2.14
N GLU A 255 -16.45 -3.90 2.96
CA GLU A 255 -17.33 -2.81 3.43
C GLU A 255 -16.53 -1.73 4.14
N ARG A 256 -15.61 -2.12 5.03
CA ARG A 256 -14.70 -1.18 5.70
C ARG A 256 -13.79 -0.44 4.72
N PHE A 257 -13.24 -1.13 3.71
CA PHE A 257 -12.43 -0.48 2.68
C PHE A 257 -13.26 0.55 1.88
N ARG A 258 -14.48 0.20 1.46
CA ARG A 258 -15.38 1.11 0.72
C ARG A 258 -15.75 2.33 1.56
N ALA A 259 -16.08 2.14 2.84
CA ALA A 259 -16.35 3.24 3.76
C ALA A 259 -15.14 4.18 3.92
N TRP A 260 -13.92 3.63 3.99
CA TRP A 260 -12.69 4.44 3.98
C TRP A 260 -12.45 5.14 2.64
N LYS A 261 -12.76 4.49 1.52
CA LYS A 261 -12.61 5.05 0.17
C LYS A 261 -13.50 6.29 0.00
N GLU A 262 -14.71 6.25 0.55
CA GLU A 262 -15.70 7.34 0.49
C GLU A 262 -15.44 8.47 1.49
N SER A 263 -14.66 8.25 2.56
CA SER A 263 -14.39 9.29 3.54
C SER A 263 -13.36 10.32 3.08
N ASP A 264 -13.58 11.59 3.41
CA ASP A 264 -12.62 12.68 3.13
C ASP A 264 -11.36 12.62 4.03
N GLU A 265 -11.39 11.81 5.10
CA GLU A 265 -10.32 11.70 6.11
C GLU A 265 -9.18 10.72 5.73
N GLY A 266 -8.92 10.57 4.43
CA GLY A 266 -7.76 9.84 3.91
C GLY A 266 -6.45 10.52 4.28
#